data_AF-A0A951JDQ5-F1
#
_entry.id   AF-A0A951JDQ5-F1
#
_cell.length_a   1.000
_cell.length_b   1.000
_cell.length_c   1.000
_cell.angle_alpha   90.00
_cell.angle_beta   90.00
_cell.angle_gamma   90.00
#
_symmetry.space_group_name_H-M   'P 1'
#
loop_
_entity.id
_entity.type
_entity.pdbx_description
1 polymer ?
#
loop_
_entity_poly.entity_id
_entity_poly.type
_entity_poly.pdbx_seq_one_letter_code
_entity_poly.pdbx_strand_id
1 'polypeptide(L)' 'MTIHTPATLPFIRLFGRYLREQGLPVTQQRETVAQVVFSSTGHLSVDEIERVIATLSSDHVAGTVH' A
#
# COMPACT_ATOMS: atom_id res chain seq x y z
N MET A 1 4.06 -0.38 -12.83
CA MET A 1 4.84 0.87 -12.65
C MET A 1 4.48 1.45 -11.29
N THR A 2 5.31 1.27 -10.26
CA THR A 2 4.96 1.66 -8.88
C THR A 2 5.17 3.15 -8.69
N ILE A 3 4.07 3.90 -8.61
CA ILE A 3 4.08 5.36 -8.47
C ILE A 3 4.35 5.68 -6.99
N HIS A 4 5.62 5.64 -6.58
CA HIS A 4 6.02 6.19 -5.29
C HIS A 4 6.28 7.69 -5.50
N THR A 5 5.35 8.53 -5.08
CA THR A 5 5.67 9.95 -4.92
C THR A 5 6.74 10.05 -3.83
N PRO A 6 7.88 10.75 -4.05
CA PRO A 6 9.00 10.79 -3.09
C PRO A 6 8.59 11.27 -1.69
N ALA A 7 7.47 11.98 -1.58
CA ALA A 7 6.89 12.44 -0.32
C ALA A 7 6.36 11.30 0.59
N THR A 8 6.00 10.13 0.06
CA THR A 8 5.32 9.07 0.84
C THR A 8 6.27 7.99 1.37
N LEU A 9 7.46 7.86 0.77
CA LEU A 9 8.49 6.88 1.15
C LEU A 9 8.94 6.96 2.62
N PRO A 10 9.12 8.15 3.24
CA PRO A 10 9.46 8.24 4.64
C PRO A 10 8.39 7.62 5.56
N PHE A 11 7.11 7.82 5.24
CA PHE A 11 5.99 7.31 6.06
C PHE A 11 5.86 5.80 5.96
N ILE A 12 6.06 5.21 4.77
CA ILE A 12 6.08 3.75 4.58
C ILE A 12 7.20 3.11 5.43
N ARG A 13 8.39 3.72 5.45
CA ARG A 13 9.50 3.23 6.28
C ARG A 13 9.22 3.34 7.78
N LEU A 14 8.62 4.45 8.21
CA LEU A 14 8.23 4.65 9.62
C LEU A 14 7.15 3.66 10.05
N PHE A 15 6.16 3.40 9.21
CA PHE A 15 5.14 2.39 9.47
C PHE A 15 5.76 0.99 9.57
N GLY A 16 6.67 0.64 8.65
CA GLY A 16 7.42 -0.61 8.76
C GLY A 16 8.26 -0.73 10.03
N ARG A 17 8.81 0.37 10.55
CA ARG A 17 9.48 0.39 11.86
C ARG A 17 8.49 0.15 12.99
N TYR A 18 7.37 0.87 12.99
CA TYR A 18 6.30 0.71 13.98
C TYR A 18 5.82 -0.74 14.06
N LEU A 19 5.57 -1.40 12.93
CA LEU A 19 5.17 -2.81 12.92
C LEU A 19 6.20 -3.71 13.62
N ARG A 20 7.50 -3.51 13.36
CA ARG A 20 8.56 -4.28 14.02
C ARG A 20 8.62 -4.01 15.52
N GLU A 21 8.50 -2.76 15.93
CA GLU A 21 8.45 -2.37 17.34
C GLU A 21 7.25 -2.98 18.08
N GLN A 22 6.14 -3.20 17.39
CA GLN A 22 4.95 -3.90 17.92
C GLN A 22 5.03 -5.43 17.83
N GLY A 23 6.14 -6.00 17.36
CA GLY A 23 6.27 -7.44 17.14
C GLY A 23 5.37 -7.98 16.02
N LEU A 24 4.89 -7.10 15.13
CA LEU A 24 4.03 -7.47 14.01
C LEU A 24 4.87 -7.68 12.74
N PRO A 25 4.50 -8.66 11.89
CA PRO A 25 5.22 -8.89 10.64
C PRO A 25 5.03 -7.73 9.67
N VAL A 26 6.11 -7.37 8.99
CA VAL A 26 6.05 -6.50 7.81
C VAL A 26 5.78 -7.39 6.60
N THR A 27 4.58 -7.30 6.05
CA THR A 27 4.13 -8.10 4.91
C THR A 27 3.83 -7.21 3.72
N GLN A 28 3.88 -7.78 2.51
CA GLN A 28 3.53 -7.08 1.28
C GLN A 28 2.14 -6.42 1.35
N GLN A 29 1.15 -7.11 1.92
CA GLN A 29 -0.19 -6.56 2.11
C GLN A 29 -0.19 -5.29 2.97
N ARG A 30 0.57 -5.28 4.08
CA ARG A 30 0.66 -4.12 4.97
C ARG A 30 1.40 -2.96 4.31
N GLU A 31 2.39 -3.24 3.48
CA GLU A 31 3.06 -2.22 2.67
C GLU A 31 2.12 -1.62 1.62
N THR A 32 1.33 -2.45 0.94
CA THR A 32 0.32 -1.98 -0.03
C THR A 32 -0.74 -1.10 0.66
N VAL A 33 -1.25 -1.52 1.82
CA VAL A 33 -2.18 -0.68 2.62
C VAL A 33 -1.53 0.65 2.99
N ALA A 34 -0.30 0.64 3.50
CA ALA A 34 0.43 1.85 3.85
C ALA A 34 0.62 2.77 2.63
N GLN A 35 0.92 2.20 1.46
CA GLN A 35 1.06 2.96 0.23
C GLN A 35 -0.24 3.66 -0.15
N VAL A 36 -1.38 2.95 -0.11
CA VAL A 36 -2.70 3.55 -0.42
C VAL A 36 -3.05 4.66 0.57
N VAL A 37 -2.87 4.41 1.87
CA VAL A 37 -3.22 5.39 2.91
C VAL A 37 -2.33 6.63 2.85
N PHE A 38 -1.01 6.47 2.74
CA PHE A 38 -0.07 7.61 2.77
C PHE A 38 0.05 8.37 1.44
N SER A 39 -0.42 7.78 0.33
CA SER A 39 -0.47 8.49 -0.97
C SER A 39 -1.81 9.17 -1.23
N SER A 40 -2.84 8.87 -0.44
CA SER A 40 -4.13 9.56 -0.54
C SER A 40 -3.99 11.03 -0.17
N THR A 41 -4.54 11.90 -1.00
CA THR A 41 -4.63 13.34 -0.74
C THR A 41 -5.77 13.71 0.21
N GLY A 42 -6.59 12.73 0.63
CA GLY A 42 -7.71 12.92 1.55
C GLY A 42 -8.00 11.70 2.42
N HIS A 43 -9.06 11.78 3.22
CA HIS A 43 -9.53 10.65 4.02
C HIS A 43 -10.20 9.62 3.12
N LEU A 44 -9.75 8.37 3.22
CA LEU A 44 -10.39 7.23 2.57
C LEU A 44 -11.27 6.51 3.60
N SER A 45 -12.48 6.15 3.18
CA SER A 45 -13.26 5.11 3.86
C SER A 45 -12.62 3.73 3.66
N VAL A 46 -12.99 2.77 4.49
CA VAL A 46 -12.49 1.39 4.37
C VAL A 46 -12.85 0.78 3.01
N ASP A 47 -14.09 0.99 2.55
CA ASP A 47 -14.55 0.50 1.24
C ASP A 47 -13.78 1.12 0.07
N GLU A 48 -13.29 2.35 0.20
CA GLU A 48 -12.43 2.98 -0.80
C GLU A 48 -11.03 2.37 -0.80
N ILE A 49 -10.47 2.08 0.38
CA ILE A 49 -9.18 1.40 0.51
C ILE A 49 -9.25 0.02 -0.14
N GLU A 50 -10.28 -0.75 0.15
CA GLU A 50 -10.47 -2.09 -0.42
C GLU A 50 -10.59 -2.05 -1.94
N ARG A 51 -11.39 -1.12 -2.49
CA ARG A 51 -11.53 -0.95 -3.94
C ARG A 51 -10.21 -0.61 -4.62
N VAL A 52 -9.43 0.31 -4.05
CA VAL A 52 -8.12 0.67 -4.61
C VAL A 52 -7.17 -0.52 -4.58
N ILE A 53 -7.11 -1.27 -3.46
CA ILE A 53 -6.25 -2.46 -3.34
C ILE A 53 -6.66 -3.56 -4.34
N ALA A 54 -7.97 -3.76 -4.54
CA ALA A 54 -8.49 -4.71 -5.51
C ALA A 54 -8.07 -4.34 -6.94
N THR A 55 -8.17 -3.06 -7.34
CA THR A 55 -7.68 -2.59 -8.65
C THR A 55 -6.18 -2.84 -8.82
N LEU A 56 -5.37 -2.51 -7.80
CA LEU A 56 -3.92 -2.73 -7.83
C LEU A 56 -3.53 -4.21 -7.95
N SER A 57 -4.34 -5.10 -7.36
CA SER A 57 -4.13 -6.55 -7.43
C SER A 57 -4.59 -7.12 -8.77
N SER A 58 -5.67 -6.58 -9.35
CA SER A 58 -6.20 -6.98 -10.65
C SER A 58 -5.26 -6.65 -11.81
N ASP A 59 -4.54 -5.52 -11.74
CA ASP A 59 -3.53 -5.15 -12.74
C ASP A 59 -2.35 -6.15 -12.79
N HIS A 60 -2.15 -6.98 -11.76
CA HIS A 60 -1.12 -8.01 -11.75
C HIS A 60 -1.53 -9.28 -12.52
N VAL A 61 -2.84 -9.51 -12.76
CA VAL A 61 -3.36 -10.71 -13.43
C VAL A 61 -3.47 -10.53 -14.95
N ALA A 62 -3.57 -9.29 -15.43
CA ALA A 62 -3.66 -8.97 -16.86
C ALA A 62 -2.33 -9.10 -17.63
N GLY A 63 -1.25 -9.54 -16.98
CA GLY A 63 0.10 -9.65 -17.56
C GLY A 63 0.57 -11.06 -17.95
N THR A 64 -0.23 -12.11 -17.73
CA THR A 64 0.18 -13.50 -18.05
C THR A 64 -0.78 -14.12 -19.06
N VAL A 65 -0.73 -13.63 -20.31
CA VAL A 65 -1.07 -14.42 -21.49
C VAL A 65 -0.11 -14.02 -22.62
N HIS A 66 0.95 -14.80 -22.80
CA HIS A 66 1.61 -15.00 -24.09
C HIS A 66 2.37 -16.32 -24.08
#